data_AF-A0A223E827-F1
#
_entry.id   AF-A0A223E827-F1
#
_cell.length_a   1.000
_cell.length_b   1.000
_cell.length_c   1.000
_cell.angle_alpha   90.00
_cell.angle_beta   90.00
_cell.angle_gamma   90.00
#
_symmetry.space_group_name_H-M   'P 1'
#
loop_
_entity.id
_entity.type
_entity.pdbx_description
1 polymer ?
#
loop_
_entity_poly.entity_id
_entity_poly.type
_entity_poly.pdbx_seq_one_letter_code
_entity_poly.pdbx_strand_id
1 'polypeptide(L)'
;MSKIQFEIKKQIATLSGSSKGWSKELNLISWNGYPPKYDIRDWDASHAKMGKGVTLSEEELKVLYYALKQLFEGSQPEEHQPQNYNWQERVNGWLESSPLFIQQIKNILMFMKEKGYPIEKQRQLLIGTQSAAIEEALQYEIESISSIYSLLYSEFIDLVQKLELETLEQFFDVIEKM
;
A
#
# COMPACT_ATOMS: atom_id res chain seq x y z
N MET A 1 41.50 10.30 16.96
CA MET A 1 40.28 9.64 16.48
C MET A 1 40.55 9.08 15.09
N SER A 2 40.14 7.84 14.82
CA SER A 2 40.25 7.24 13.49
C SER A 2 39.43 8.04 12.47
N LYS A 3 39.97 8.20 11.26
CA LYS A 3 39.27 8.87 10.17
C LYS A 3 38.09 7.99 9.75
N ILE A 4 36.87 8.50 9.90
CA ILE A 4 35.65 7.82 9.43
C ILE A 4 35.70 7.79 7.90
N GLN A 5 35.62 6.60 7.32
CA GLN A 5 35.47 6.40 5.88
C GLN A 5 33.98 6.20 5.59
N PHE A 6 33.51 6.73 4.46
CA PHE A 6 32.13 6.54 4.03
C PHE A 6 32.06 6.46 2.51
N GLU A 7 31.04 5.77 2.02
CA GLU A 7 30.71 5.69 0.62
C GLU A 7 29.21 5.87 0.44
N ILE A 8 28.80 6.89 -0.31
CA ILE A 8 27.39 7.11 -0.66
C ILE A 8 27.05 6.12 -1.79
N LYS A 9 26.27 5.09 -1.45
CA LYS A 9 25.82 4.07 -2.40
C LYS A 9 24.64 4.54 -3.26
N LYS A 10 23.77 5.39 -2.69
CA LYS A 10 22.61 5.95 -3.40
C LYS A 10 22.20 7.28 -2.79
N GLN A 11 21.93 8.27 -3.62
CA GLN A 11 21.24 9.50 -3.21
C GLN A 11 19.74 9.33 -3.38
N ILE A 12 18.96 9.58 -2.33
CA ILE A 12 17.51 9.28 -2.34
C ILE A 12 16.70 10.58 -2.42
N ALA A 13 16.94 11.53 -1.53
CA ALA A 13 16.21 12.79 -1.52
C ALA A 13 17.00 13.93 -0.88
N THR A 14 16.79 15.14 -1.37
CA THR A 14 17.21 16.38 -0.69
C THR A 14 16.01 16.93 0.10
N LEU A 15 16.13 16.99 1.42
CA LEU A 15 15.07 17.45 2.32
C LEU A 15 15.02 18.98 2.43
N SER A 16 16.19 19.63 2.40
CA SER A 16 16.29 21.09 2.43
C SER A 16 17.66 21.54 1.94
N GLY A 17 17.73 22.73 1.36
CA GLY A 17 18.99 23.40 1.00
C GLY A 17 19.18 24.68 1.81
N SER A 18 20.44 25.02 2.09
CA SER A 18 20.81 26.31 2.69
C SER A 18 21.47 27.22 1.64
N SER A 19 21.34 28.53 1.82
CA SER A 19 22.03 29.54 1.00
C SER A 19 23.55 29.47 1.07
N LYS A 20 24.10 28.68 2.01
CA LYS A 20 25.54 28.48 2.21
C LYS A 20 26.08 27.23 1.51
N GLY A 21 25.30 26.60 0.62
CA GLY A 21 25.71 25.44 -0.16
C GLY A 21 25.74 24.12 0.62
N TRP A 22 25.06 24.07 1.77
CA TRP A 22 24.82 22.82 2.50
C TRP A 22 23.41 22.32 2.23
N SER A 23 23.26 21.01 2.07
CA SER A 23 22.00 20.30 1.84
C SER A 23 21.77 19.25 2.91
N LYS A 24 20.55 19.19 3.45
CA LYS A 24 20.08 18.07 4.26
C LYS A 24 19.56 16.99 3.32
N GLU A 25 20.11 15.80 3.39
CA GLU A 25 19.83 14.72 2.44
C GLU A 25 19.52 13.41 3.15
N LEU A 26 18.67 12.59 2.51
CA LEU A 26 18.50 11.17 2.77
C LEU A 26 19.29 10.40 1.73
N ASN A 27 20.25 9.59 2.19
CA ASN A 27 21.15 8.80 1.35
C ASN A 27 21.26 7.37 1.89
N LEU A 28 21.72 6.45 1.05
CA LEU A 28 22.16 5.11 1.46
C LEU A 28 23.69 5.12 1.54
N ILE A 29 24.25 4.86 2.73
CA ILE A 29 25.68 5.05 3.01
C ILE A 29 26.29 3.80 3.65
N SER A 30 27.44 3.38 3.14
CA SER A 30 28.31 2.41 3.80
C SER A 30 29.34 3.15 4.64
N TRP A 31 29.34 2.91 5.95
CA TRP A 31 30.30 3.48 6.89
C TRP A 31 31.43 2.50 7.14
N ASN A 32 32.69 2.91 6.98
CA ASN A 32 33.88 2.09 7.24
C ASN A 32 33.84 0.69 6.57
N GLY A 33 33.18 0.57 5.41
CA GLY A 33 33.01 -0.70 4.69
C GLY A 33 31.94 -1.64 5.25
N TYR A 34 31.17 -1.22 6.27
CA TYR A 34 30.03 -1.99 6.76
C TYR A 34 28.85 -1.98 5.77
N PRO A 35 27.90 -2.93 5.90
CA PRO A 35 26.69 -2.95 5.08
C PRO A 35 25.98 -1.58 5.08
N PRO A 36 25.53 -1.11 3.90
CA PRO A 36 24.98 0.21 3.76
C PRO A 36 23.67 0.36 4.55
N LYS A 37 23.50 1.54 5.15
CA LYS A 37 22.31 1.92 5.92
C LYS A 37 21.76 3.25 5.43
N TYR A 38 20.51 3.52 5.76
CA TYR A 38 19.89 4.80 5.47
C TYR A 38 20.44 5.87 6.40
N ASP A 39 20.62 7.07 5.89
CA ASP A 39 21.25 8.12 6.65
C ASP A 39 20.67 9.49 6.26
N ILE A 40 20.27 10.25 7.27
CA ILE A 40 19.77 11.62 7.11
C ILE A 40 20.77 12.57 7.75
N ARG A 41 21.47 13.36 6.94
CA ARG A 41 22.44 14.34 7.44
C ARG A 41 22.65 15.52 6.51
N ASP A 42 23.32 16.55 7.05
CA ASP A 42 23.76 17.69 6.26
C ASP A 42 25.08 17.39 5.54
N TRP A 43 25.16 17.75 4.26
CA TRP A 43 26.33 17.63 3.40
C TRP A 43 26.72 18.98 2.83
N ASP A 44 28.02 19.20 2.59
CA ASP A 44 28.46 20.31 1.75
C ASP A 44 28.25 19.98 0.26
N ALA A 45 28.31 20.99 -0.60
CA ALA A 45 28.04 20.87 -2.04
C ALA A 45 28.91 19.83 -2.77
N SER A 46 30.04 19.42 -2.20
CA SER A 46 30.95 18.41 -2.78
C SER A 46 30.90 17.05 -2.05
N HIS A 47 30.03 16.88 -1.06
CA HIS A 47 29.93 15.69 -0.19
C HIS A 47 31.27 15.31 0.47
N ALA A 48 32.17 16.27 0.64
CA ALA A 48 33.47 16.08 1.26
C ALA A 48 33.40 16.25 2.79
N LYS A 49 32.46 17.07 3.25
CA LYS A 49 32.19 17.30 4.67
C LYS A 49 30.75 16.95 5.00
N MET A 50 30.60 16.32 6.16
CA MET A 50 29.31 15.95 6.73
C MET A 50 29.08 16.72 8.01
N GLY A 51 27.83 17.13 8.22
CA GLY A 51 27.33 17.75 9.44
C GLY A 51 26.75 16.73 10.40
N LYS A 52 25.87 17.21 11.28
CA LYS A 52 25.11 16.35 12.19
C LYS A 52 24.06 15.57 11.42
N GLY A 53 23.76 14.36 11.88
CA GLY A 53 22.76 13.49 11.27
C GLY A 53 22.52 12.22 12.07
N VAL A 54 21.72 11.34 11.48
CA VAL A 54 21.33 10.06 12.07
C VAL A 54 21.40 8.96 11.02
N THR A 55 21.95 7.81 11.41
CA THR A 55 21.92 6.59 10.60
C THR A 55 20.78 5.71 11.11
N LEU A 56 19.98 5.19 10.19
CA LEU A 56 18.80 4.38 10.45
C LEU A 56 18.98 3.00 9.80
N SER A 57 18.57 1.96 10.51
CA SER A 57 18.35 0.64 9.90
C SER A 57 17.16 0.71 8.92
N GLU A 58 16.97 -0.36 8.14
CA GLU A 58 15.81 -0.45 7.25
C GLU A 58 14.50 -0.49 8.05
N GLU A 59 14.49 -1.20 9.18
CA GLU A 59 13.34 -1.30 10.08
C GLU A 59 12.99 0.07 10.70
N GLU A 60 13.99 0.81 11.18
CA GLU A 60 13.81 2.15 11.72
C GLU A 60 13.27 3.12 10.65
N LEU A 61 13.80 3.05 9.42
CA LEU A 61 13.32 3.88 8.32
C LEU A 61 11.88 3.52 7.94
N LYS A 62 11.49 2.24 7.94
CA LYS A 62 10.11 1.81 7.69
C LYS A 62 9.16 2.38 8.75
N VAL A 63 9.53 2.30 10.02
CA VAL A 63 8.73 2.88 11.12
C VAL A 63 8.58 4.40 10.95
N LEU A 64 9.68 5.10 10.63
CA LEU A 64 9.64 6.54 10.33
C LEU A 64 8.72 6.84 9.15
N TYR A 65 8.82 6.09 8.06
CA TYR A 65 7.96 6.23 6.90
C TYR A 65 6.47 6.09 7.26
N TYR A 66 6.09 5.04 7.98
CA TYR A 66 4.69 4.84 8.38
C TYR A 66 4.17 5.94 9.31
N ALA A 67 5.00 6.42 10.24
CA ALA A 67 4.63 7.53 11.13
C ALA A 67 4.44 8.85 10.35
N LEU A 68 5.34 9.16 9.41
CA LEU A 68 5.21 10.34 8.56
C LEU A 68 4.00 10.22 7.62
N LYS A 69 3.76 9.04 7.07
CA LYS A 69 2.56 8.74 6.28
C LYS A 69 1.30 9.04 7.09
N GLN A 70 1.20 8.48 8.29
CA GLN A 70 0.08 8.75 9.20
C GLN A 70 -0.06 10.24 9.56
N LEU A 71 1.04 10.97 9.70
CA LEU A 71 1.04 12.40 10.03
C LEU A 71 0.56 13.28 8.88
N PHE A 72 1.06 13.05 7.67
CA PHE A 72 0.79 13.90 6.50
C PHE A 72 -0.46 13.47 5.73
N GLU A 73 -0.77 12.18 5.74
CA GLU A 73 -1.96 11.61 5.10
C GLU A 73 -3.10 11.43 6.11
N GLY A 74 -2.83 11.64 7.40
CA GLY A 74 -3.79 11.57 8.50
C GLY A 74 -4.19 10.14 8.88
N SER A 75 -4.29 9.87 10.18
CA SER A 75 -5.36 8.99 10.64
C SER A 75 -6.68 9.71 10.38
N GLN A 76 -7.29 9.47 9.21
CA GLN A 76 -8.72 9.62 9.11
C GLN A 76 -9.33 8.42 9.86
N PRO A 77 -10.04 8.58 10.99
CA PRO A 77 -11.29 7.84 11.10
C PRO A 77 -12.13 8.30 9.91
N GLU A 78 -12.62 7.37 9.09
CA GLU A 78 -13.39 7.68 7.89
C GLU A 78 -14.72 8.39 8.25
N GLU A 79 -14.65 9.69 8.46
CA GLU A 79 -15.78 10.63 8.43
C GLU A 79 -15.46 11.72 7.40
N HIS A 80 -15.26 11.33 6.14
CA HIS A 80 -15.35 12.26 5.02
C HIS A 80 -16.35 11.65 4.03
N GLN A 81 -17.45 12.35 3.80
CA GLN A 81 -18.42 12.01 2.76
C GLN A 81 -17.71 11.86 1.39
N PRO A 82 -18.19 10.95 0.54
CA PRO A 82 -17.36 10.22 -0.42
C PRO A 82 -17.17 11.01 -1.70
N GLN A 83 -15.95 11.46 -2.01
CA GLN A 83 -15.59 11.76 -3.39
C GLN A 83 -14.15 11.33 -3.69
N ASN A 84 -14.06 10.29 -4.55
CA ASN A 84 -12.90 9.82 -5.29
C ASN A 84 -11.95 8.82 -4.62
N TYR A 85 -12.49 7.73 -4.04
CA TYR A 85 -11.81 6.44 -4.27
C TYR A 85 -11.95 6.15 -5.77
N ASN A 86 -10.91 6.42 -6.55
CA ASN A 86 -10.88 6.03 -7.96
C ASN A 86 -10.66 4.51 -8.04
N TRP A 87 -11.66 3.76 -7.57
CA TRP A 87 -11.66 2.32 -7.63
C TRP A 87 -11.67 1.86 -9.09
N GLN A 88 -12.15 2.67 -10.04
CA GLN A 88 -12.10 2.38 -11.46
C GLN A 88 -10.66 2.26 -11.96
N GLU A 89 -9.78 3.21 -11.61
CA GLU A 89 -8.35 3.10 -11.91
C GLU A 89 -7.71 1.88 -11.25
N ARG A 90 -8.13 1.52 -10.03
CA ARG A 90 -7.64 0.32 -9.34
C ARG A 90 -8.04 -0.96 -10.06
N VAL A 91 -9.31 -1.09 -10.43
CA VAL A 91 -9.80 -2.25 -11.17
C VAL A 91 -9.12 -2.35 -12.54
N ASN A 92 -8.94 -1.24 -13.25
CA ASN A 92 -8.19 -1.23 -14.51
C ASN A 92 -6.73 -1.67 -14.30
N GLY A 93 -6.06 -1.19 -13.25
CA GLY A 93 -4.71 -1.60 -12.90
C GLY A 93 -4.62 -3.11 -12.63
N TRP A 94 -5.59 -3.67 -11.87
CA TRP A 94 -5.66 -5.11 -11.64
C TRP A 94 -5.95 -5.90 -12.92
N LEU A 95 -6.81 -5.40 -13.80
CA LEU A 95 -7.12 -6.03 -15.09
C LEU A 95 -5.88 -6.10 -15.98
N GLU A 96 -5.08 -5.03 -16.02
CA GLU A 96 -3.83 -5.00 -16.79
C GLU A 96 -2.74 -5.89 -16.18
N SER A 97 -2.57 -5.86 -14.86
CA SER A 97 -1.48 -6.59 -14.19
C SER A 97 -1.81 -8.06 -13.92
N SER A 98 -3.09 -8.38 -13.71
CA SER A 98 -3.55 -9.69 -13.25
C SER A 98 -4.99 -9.99 -13.71
N PRO A 99 -5.22 -10.19 -15.02
CA PRO A 99 -6.57 -10.46 -15.56
C PRO A 99 -7.27 -11.66 -14.92
N LEU A 100 -6.52 -12.70 -14.54
CA LEU A 100 -7.07 -13.89 -13.90
C LEU A 100 -7.64 -13.60 -12.50
N PHE A 101 -7.07 -12.64 -11.78
CA PHE A 101 -7.62 -12.21 -10.49
C PHE A 101 -8.99 -11.56 -10.70
N ILE A 102 -9.12 -10.63 -11.66
CA ILE A 102 -10.40 -10.02 -12.02
C ILE A 102 -11.42 -11.07 -12.45
N GLN A 103 -11.02 -12.03 -13.28
CA GLN A 103 -11.91 -13.10 -13.73
C GLN A 103 -12.41 -13.97 -12.56
N GLN A 104 -11.55 -14.28 -11.59
CA GLN A 104 -11.95 -15.07 -10.43
C GLN A 104 -12.87 -14.30 -9.49
N ILE A 105 -12.60 -13.02 -9.23
CA ILE A 105 -13.50 -12.15 -8.47
C ILE A 105 -14.85 -12.04 -9.19
N LYS A 106 -14.84 -11.82 -10.51
CA LYS A 106 -16.05 -11.80 -11.34
C LYS A 106 -16.89 -13.07 -11.18
N ASN A 107 -16.26 -14.25 -11.22
CA ASN A 107 -16.98 -15.52 -11.07
C ASN A 107 -17.70 -15.61 -9.70
N ILE A 108 -17.03 -15.17 -8.63
CA ILE A 108 -17.61 -15.12 -7.28
C ILE A 108 -18.79 -14.14 -7.23
N LEU A 109 -18.64 -12.93 -7.78
CA LEU A 109 -19.70 -11.92 -7.81
C LEU A 109 -20.92 -12.43 -8.59
N MET A 110 -20.69 -12.99 -9.79
CA MET A 110 -21.73 -13.60 -10.62
C MET A 110 -22.48 -14.71 -9.89
N PHE A 111 -21.76 -15.60 -9.20
CA PHE A 111 -22.37 -16.65 -8.39
C PHE A 111 -23.30 -16.07 -7.30
N MET A 112 -22.83 -15.07 -6.55
CA MET A 112 -23.64 -14.43 -5.50
C MET A 112 -24.87 -13.70 -6.07
N LYS A 113 -24.73 -13.08 -7.25
CA LYS A 113 -25.82 -12.42 -7.97
C LYS A 113 -26.87 -13.41 -8.46
N GLU A 114 -26.47 -14.54 -9.03
CA GLU A 114 -27.36 -15.63 -9.43
C GLU A 114 -28.14 -16.23 -8.25
N LYS A 115 -27.51 -16.27 -7.07
CA LYS A 115 -28.15 -16.68 -5.82
C LYS A 115 -29.08 -15.61 -5.22
N GLY A 116 -29.11 -14.41 -5.81
CA GLY A 116 -29.93 -13.30 -5.33
C GLY A 116 -29.49 -12.76 -3.98
N TYR A 117 -28.19 -12.82 -3.66
CA TYR A 117 -27.69 -12.30 -2.38
C TYR A 117 -27.70 -10.76 -2.39
N PRO A 118 -28.30 -10.12 -1.36
CA PRO A 118 -28.23 -8.66 -1.19
C PRO A 118 -26.78 -8.19 -1.06
N ILE A 119 -26.50 -6.95 -1.46
CA ILE A 119 -25.14 -6.38 -1.49
C ILE A 119 -24.45 -6.42 -0.11
N GLU A 120 -25.20 -6.23 0.98
CA GLU A 120 -24.72 -6.36 2.35
C GLU A 120 -24.27 -7.78 2.67
N LYS A 121 -25.04 -8.76 2.20
CA LYS A 121 -24.69 -10.18 2.37
C LYS A 121 -23.44 -10.50 1.57
N GLN A 122 -23.35 -10.05 0.31
CA GLN A 122 -22.15 -10.24 -0.50
C GLN A 122 -20.90 -9.68 0.18
N ARG A 123 -20.99 -8.45 0.71
CA ARG A 123 -19.93 -7.81 1.50
C ARG A 123 -19.51 -8.68 2.69
N GLN A 124 -20.46 -9.18 3.47
CA GLN A 124 -20.18 -10.01 4.65
C GLN A 124 -19.48 -11.33 4.29
N LEU A 125 -19.91 -12.00 3.22
CA LEU A 125 -19.31 -13.25 2.75
C LEU A 125 -17.85 -13.04 2.31
N LEU A 126 -17.58 -11.93 1.60
CA LEU A 126 -16.23 -11.61 1.13
C LEU A 126 -15.28 -11.21 2.27
N ILE A 127 -15.75 -10.45 3.26
CA ILE A 127 -14.91 -10.01 4.39
C ILE A 127 -14.63 -11.15 5.39
N GLY A 128 -15.43 -12.22 5.36
CA GLY A 128 -15.34 -13.31 6.34
C GLY A 128 -15.91 -12.93 7.72
N THR A 129 -16.67 -11.85 7.81
CA THR A 129 -17.39 -11.47 9.04
C THR A 129 -18.77 -12.12 9.06
N GLN A 130 -18.91 -13.16 9.89
CA GLN A 130 -20.14 -13.74 10.44
C GLN A 130 -20.70 -15.02 9.77
N SER A 131 -21.29 -15.84 10.65
CA SER A 131 -22.02 -17.13 10.56
C SER A 131 -23.15 -17.21 9.51
N ALA A 132 -23.01 -16.61 8.34
CA ALA A 132 -23.84 -16.96 7.21
C ALA A 132 -23.41 -18.35 6.73
N ALA A 133 -24.37 -19.24 6.46
CA ALA A 133 -24.08 -20.51 5.79
C ALA A 133 -23.50 -20.21 4.40
N ILE A 134 -22.17 -20.10 4.31
CA ILE A 134 -21.45 -20.01 3.06
C ILE A 134 -21.50 -21.41 2.43
N GLU A 135 -21.88 -21.47 1.15
CA GLU A 135 -21.75 -22.70 0.39
C GLU A 135 -20.27 -23.08 0.32
N GLU A 136 -19.91 -24.31 0.69
CA GLU A 136 -18.51 -24.75 0.80
C GLU A 136 -17.68 -24.47 -0.46
N ALA A 137 -18.32 -24.54 -1.64
CA ALA A 137 -17.70 -24.20 -2.92
C ALA A 137 -17.30 -22.71 -3.00
N LEU A 138 -18.18 -21.81 -2.57
CA LEU A 138 -17.89 -20.37 -2.52
C LEU A 138 -16.79 -20.06 -1.50
N GLN A 139 -16.83 -20.73 -0.33
CA GLN A 139 -15.77 -20.59 0.68
C GLN A 139 -14.41 -21.00 0.11
N TYR A 140 -14.35 -22.15 -0.56
CA TYR A 140 -13.12 -22.66 -1.16
C TYR A 140 -12.58 -21.72 -2.24
N GLU A 141 -13.44 -21.17 -3.09
CA GLU A 141 -13.02 -20.19 -4.11
C GLU A 141 -12.44 -18.92 -3.47
N ILE A 142 -13.13 -18.37 -2.46
CA ILE A 142 -12.66 -17.21 -1.70
C ILE A 142 -11.29 -17.49 -1.06
N GLU A 143 -11.15 -18.61 -0.35
CA GLU A 143 -9.90 -19.02 0.30
C GLU A 143 -8.77 -19.21 -0.72
N SER A 144 -9.06 -19.87 -1.84
CA SER A 144 -8.12 -20.10 -2.93
C SER A 144 -7.60 -18.78 -3.50
N ILE A 145 -8.47 -17.82 -3.83
CA ILE A 145 -8.06 -16.50 -4.34
C ILE A 145 -7.28 -15.73 -3.28
N SER A 146 -7.74 -15.75 -2.02
CA SER A 146 -7.07 -15.05 -0.92
C SER A 146 -5.64 -15.56 -0.71
N SER A 147 -5.39 -16.84 -0.99
CA SER A 147 -4.08 -17.47 -0.92
C SER A 147 -3.22 -17.15 -2.14
N ILE A 148 -3.76 -17.31 -3.35
CA ILE A 148 -3.02 -17.13 -4.61
C ILE A 148 -2.70 -15.65 -4.86
N TYR A 149 -3.64 -14.75 -4.56
CA TYR A 149 -3.57 -13.32 -4.85
C TYR A 149 -3.60 -12.48 -3.58
N SER A 150 -2.93 -12.91 -2.51
CA SER A 150 -3.00 -12.27 -1.18
C SER A 150 -2.94 -10.75 -1.18
N LEU A 151 -2.02 -10.14 -1.93
CA LEU A 151 -1.90 -8.68 -2.02
C LEU A 151 -3.12 -8.05 -2.70
N LEU A 152 -3.49 -8.51 -3.90
CA LEU A 152 -4.63 -7.96 -4.65
C LEU A 152 -5.96 -8.21 -3.94
N TYR A 153 -6.10 -9.39 -3.32
CA TYR A 153 -7.26 -9.75 -2.53
C TYR A 153 -7.38 -8.85 -1.29
N SER A 154 -6.27 -8.51 -0.63
CA SER A 154 -6.29 -7.55 0.48
C SER A 154 -6.72 -6.15 0.04
N GLU A 155 -6.28 -5.67 -1.12
CA GLU A 155 -6.74 -4.39 -1.68
C GLU A 155 -8.21 -4.43 -2.07
N PHE A 156 -8.67 -5.54 -2.65
CA PHE A 156 -10.07 -5.76 -2.97
C PHE A 156 -10.95 -5.73 -1.71
N ILE A 157 -10.56 -6.44 -0.64
CA ILE A 157 -11.30 -6.44 0.62
C ILE A 157 -11.31 -5.07 1.29
N ASP A 158 -10.22 -4.30 1.21
CA ASP A 158 -10.18 -2.91 1.71
C ASP A 158 -11.26 -2.04 1.03
N LEU A 159 -11.40 -2.14 -0.29
CA LEU A 159 -12.46 -1.45 -1.03
C LEU A 159 -13.86 -1.97 -0.66
N VAL A 160 -14.05 -3.29 -0.56
CA VAL A 160 -15.33 -3.90 -0.16
C VAL A 160 -15.79 -3.42 1.23
N GLN A 161 -14.85 -3.21 2.15
CA GLN A 161 -15.12 -2.72 3.50
C GLN A 161 -15.52 -1.24 3.52
N LYS A 162 -14.78 -0.40 2.78
CA LYS A 162 -14.86 1.07 2.87
C LYS A 162 -15.93 1.70 2.00
N LEU A 163 -16.25 1.11 0.85
CA LEU A 163 -17.23 1.70 -0.06
C LEU A 163 -18.62 1.72 0.58
N GLU A 164 -19.38 2.80 0.39
CA GLU A 164 -20.80 2.85 0.70
C GLU A 164 -21.57 1.84 -0.17
N LEU A 165 -22.75 1.38 0.27
CA LEU A 165 -23.46 0.28 -0.39
C LEU A 165 -23.79 0.55 -1.86
N GLU A 166 -24.25 1.77 -2.18
CA GLU A 166 -24.54 2.17 -3.57
C GLU A 166 -23.28 2.17 -4.44
N THR A 167 -22.14 2.65 -3.91
CA THR A 167 -20.87 2.65 -4.64
C THR A 167 -20.29 1.24 -4.76
N LEU A 168 -20.49 0.40 -3.74
CA LEU A 168 -20.06 -1.00 -3.76
C LEU A 168 -20.82 -1.78 -4.83
N GLU A 169 -22.12 -1.54 -4.99
CA GLU A 169 -22.91 -2.15 -6.04
C GLU A 169 -22.38 -1.75 -7.43
N GLN A 170 -22.06 -0.47 -7.65
CA GLN A 170 -21.43 -0.01 -8.89
C GLN A 170 -20.05 -0.65 -9.13
N PHE A 171 -19.25 -0.81 -8.09
CA PHE A 171 -17.94 -1.45 -8.14
C PHE A 171 -18.05 -2.91 -8.58
N PHE A 172 -18.98 -3.67 -8.00
CA PHE A 172 -19.24 -5.06 -8.41
C PHE A 172 -19.76 -5.14 -9.84
N ASP A 173 -20.71 -4.28 -10.21
CA ASP A 173 -21.28 -4.23 -11.56
C ASP A 173 -20.22 -3.96 -12.64
N VAL A 174 -19.18 -3.19 -12.34
CA VAL A 174 -18.07 -2.97 -13.28
C VAL A 174 -17.21 -4.22 -13.42
N ILE A 175 -16.85 -4.88 -12.32
CA ILE A 175 -16.08 -6.13 -12.37
C ILE A 175 -16.85 -7.23 -13.12
N GLU A 176 -18.16 -7.31 -12.93
CA GLU A 176 -19.02 -8.27 -13.63
C GLU A 176 -19.06 -8.05 -15.15
N LYS A 177 -18.92 -6.80 -15.61
CA LYS A 177 -18.96 -6.42 -17.03
C LYS A 177 -17.62 -6.57 -17.75
N MET A 178 -16.51 -6.76 -17.02
CA MET A 178 -15.17 -7.00 -17.58
C MET A 178 -15.02 -8.43 -18.06
#